data_AF-F0EZ60-F1
#
_entry.id   AF-F0EZ60-F1
#
_cell.length_a   1.000
_cell.length_b   1.000
_cell.length_c   1.000
_cell.angle_alpha   90.00
_cell.angle_beta   90.00
_cell.angle_gamma   90.00
#
_symmetry.space_group_name_H-M   'P 1'
#
loop_
_entity.id
_entity.type
_entity.pdbx_description
1 polymer ?
#
loop_
_entity_poly.entity_id
_entity_poly.type
_entity_poly.pdbx_seq_one_letter_code
_entity_poly.pdbx_strand_id
1 'polypeptide(L)'
;MPTGLVIRDRSIKIWFMYQGKRCWESLPLKPTTANIRHATKLREEICTRIAIGVFDYAEFFPNSKRAEETERSPTFREMAEA
;
A
#
# COMPACT_ATOMS: atom_id res chain seq x y z
N MET A 1 -7.09 -15.98 7.96
CA MET A 1 -5.93 -15.14 7.58
C MET A 1 -6.46 -13.76 7.24
N PRO A 2 -6.02 -12.64 7.83
CA PRO A 2 -6.55 -11.35 7.42
C PRO A 2 -5.84 -11.00 6.13
N THR A 3 -6.43 -11.35 4.98
CA THR A 3 -5.83 -11.27 3.64
C THR A 3 -5.49 -9.85 3.20
N GLY A 4 -5.55 -8.83 4.07
CA GLY A 4 -5.22 -7.45 3.72
C GLY A 4 -6.12 -6.83 2.66
N LEU A 5 -7.05 -7.61 2.10
CA LEU A 5 -7.84 -7.33 0.92
C LEU A 5 -9.31 -7.20 1.35
N VAL A 6 -9.96 -6.15 0.87
CA VAL A 6 -11.40 -5.95 0.96
C VAL A 6 -11.94 -5.90 -0.46
N ILE A 7 -12.68 -6.95 -0.81
CA ILE A 7 -13.33 -7.09 -2.11
C ILE A 7 -14.61 -6.24 -2.09
N ARG A 8 -14.81 -5.41 -3.11
CA ARG A 8 -16.06 -4.65 -3.33
C ARG A 8 -16.58 -4.91 -4.74
N ASP A 9 -17.85 -4.63 -4.97
CA ASP A 9 -18.55 -4.93 -6.23
C ASP A 9 -17.85 -4.40 -7.49
N ARG A 10 -17.13 -3.28 -7.38
CA ARG A 10 -16.46 -2.62 -8.52
C ARG A 10 -14.98 -2.32 -8.31
N SER A 11 -14.41 -2.68 -7.16
CA SER A 11 -13.04 -2.30 -6.79
C SER A 11 -12.46 -3.28 -5.79
N ILE A 12 -11.15 -3.42 -5.76
CA ILE A 12 -10.44 -4.16 -4.70
C ILE A 12 -9.71 -3.14 -3.84
N LYS A 13 -9.92 -3.19 -2.52
CA LYS A 13 -9.14 -2.38 -1.58
C LYS A 13 -8.07 -3.24 -0.93
N ILE A 14 -6.89 -2.69 -0.78
CA ILE A 14 -5.80 -3.30 -0.01
C ILE A 14 -5.45 -2.39 1.16
N TRP A 15 -5.04 -3.00 2.26
CA TRP A 15 -4.46 -2.28 3.38
C TRP A 15 -3.11 -2.86 3.78
N PHE A 16 -2.21 -1.96 4.15
CA PHE A 16 -0.84 -2.25 4.59
C PHE A 16 -0.40 -1.24 5.64
N MET A 17 0.64 -1.58 6.38
CA MET A 17 1.27 -0.66 7.34
C MET A 17 2.45 0.01 6.66
N TYR A 18 2.51 1.33 6.68
CA TYR A 18 3.63 2.10 6.18
C TYR A 18 3.96 3.22 7.17
N GLN A 19 5.21 3.32 7.59
CA GLN A 19 5.68 4.31 8.59
C GLN A 19 4.81 4.33 9.87
N GLY A 20 4.42 3.15 10.38
CA GLY A 20 3.55 3.04 11.56
C GLY A 20 2.09 3.44 11.35
N LYS A 21 1.71 3.89 10.14
CA LYS A 21 0.34 4.27 9.78
C LYS A 21 -0.33 3.18 8.96
N ARG A 22 -1.64 3.00 9.19
CA ARG A 22 -2.45 2.08 8.39
C ARG A 22 -2.89 2.76 7.11
N CYS A 23 -2.34 2.32 5.99
CA CYS A 23 -2.68 2.80 4.66
C CYS A 23 -3.73 1.89 4.01
N TRP A 24 -4.73 2.52 3.41
CA TRP A 24 -5.78 1.90 2.61
C TRP A 24 -5.70 2.43 1.20
N GLU A 25 -5.52 1.55 0.23
CA GLU A 25 -5.47 1.90 -1.18
C GLU A 25 -6.55 1.17 -1.96
N SER A 26 -7.16 1.88 -2.91
CA SER A 26 -8.27 1.37 -3.71
C SER A 26 -7.81 1.15 -5.13
N LEU A 27 -7.79 -0.11 -5.55
CA LEU A 27 -7.50 -0.50 -6.91
C LEU A 27 -8.81 -0.45 -7.72
N PRO A 28 -8.89 0.32 -8.81
CA PRO A 28 -10.06 0.40 -9.70
C PRO A 28 -10.18 -0.87 -10.58
N LEU A 29 -9.98 -2.05 -9.97
CA LEU A 29 -10.04 -3.35 -10.60
C LEU A 29 -11.34 -4.04 -10.18
N LYS A 30 -12.06 -4.61 -11.15
CA LYS A 30 -13.22 -5.46 -10.84
C LYS A 30 -12.77 -6.67 -10.01
N PRO A 31 -13.59 -7.14 -9.05
CA PRO A 31 -13.25 -8.27 -8.17
C PRO A 31 -13.31 -9.63 -8.90
N THR A 32 -12.48 -9.83 -9.92
CA THR A 32 -12.31 -11.11 -10.60
C THR A 32 -11.20 -11.93 -9.92
N THR A 33 -11.22 -13.25 -10.06
CA THR A 33 -10.19 -14.13 -9.48
C THR A 33 -8.77 -13.72 -9.89
N ALA A 34 -8.57 -13.29 -11.15
CA ALA A 34 -7.30 -12.78 -11.65
C ALA A 34 -6.88 -11.47 -10.95
N ASN A 35 -7.81 -10.52 -10.83
CA ASN A 35 -7.54 -9.23 -10.18
C ASN A 35 -7.33 -9.37 -8.67
N ILE A 36 -8.02 -10.30 -8.02
CA ILE A 36 -7.80 -10.61 -6.61
C ILE A 36 -6.39 -11.18 -6.41
N ARG A 37 -5.96 -12.13 -7.25
CA ARG A 37 -4.58 -12.64 -7.21
C ARG A 37 -3.56 -11.54 -7.46
N HIS A 38 -3.82 -10.66 -8.42
CA HIS A 38 -2.97 -9.51 -8.70
C HIS A 38 -2.88 -8.56 -7.49
N ALA A 39 -4.02 -8.21 -6.88
CA ALA A 39 -4.07 -7.36 -5.69
C ALA A 39 -3.36 -7.99 -4.47
N THR A 40 -3.46 -9.31 -4.31
CA THR A 40 -2.71 -10.04 -3.28
C THR A 40 -1.20 -9.92 -3.52
N LYS A 41 -0.75 -10.21 -4.74
CA LYS A 41 0.67 -10.11 -5.10
C LYS A 41 1.20 -8.69 -4.95
N LEU A 42 0.43 -7.69 -5.40
CA LEU A 42 0.77 -6.28 -5.24
C LEU A 42 0.94 -5.91 -3.77
N ARG A 43 0.03 -6.35 -2.90
CA ARG A 43 0.16 -6.12 -1.45
C ARG A 43 1.42 -6.79 -0.89
N GLU A 44 1.72 -8.02 -1.27
CA GLU A 44 2.93 -8.73 -0.83
C GLU A 44 4.21 -8.00 -1.26
N GLU A 45 4.23 -7.50 -2.49
CA GLU A 45 5.33 -6.70 -3.04
C GLU A 45 5.50 -5.38 -2.27
N ILE A 46 4.41 -4.65 -2.01
CA ILE A 46 4.40 -3.44 -1.18
C ILE A 46 4.97 -3.75 0.22
N CYS A 47 4.46 -4.78 0.89
CA CYS A 47 4.95 -5.17 2.21
C CYS A 47 6.45 -5.51 2.19
N THR A 48 6.92 -6.20 1.15
CA THR A 48 8.33 -6.55 0.98
C THR A 48 9.19 -5.31 0.79
N ARG A 49 8.77 -4.40 -0.10
CA ARG A 49 9.48 -3.13 -0.33
C ARG A 49 9.51 -2.24 0.91
N ILE A 50 8.43 -2.25 1.70
CA ILE A 50 8.39 -1.52 2.98
C ILE A 50 9.37 -2.14 3.97
N ALA A 51 9.42 -3.48 4.05
CA ALA A 51 10.32 -4.19 4.95
C ALA A 51 11.80 -3.95 4.64
N ILE A 52 12.18 -3.83 3.36
CA ILE A 52 13.54 -3.51 2.93
C ILE A 52 13.82 -1.99 2.84
N GLY A 53 12.82 -1.14 3.11
CA GLY A 53 12.98 0.31 3.14
C GLY A 53 13.05 1.01 1.77
N VAL A 54 12.66 0.34 0.67
CA VAL A 54 12.69 0.88 -0.70
C VAL A 54 11.29 1.09 -1.29
N PHE A 55 10.27 1.11 -0.45
CA PHE A 55 8.91 1.36 -0.91
C PHE A 55 8.71 2.83 -1.25
N ASP A 56 8.35 3.06 -2.51
CA ASP A 56 7.96 4.37 -3.03
C ASP A 56 6.45 4.37 -3.29
N TYR A 57 5.73 5.26 -2.63
CA TYR A 57 4.28 5.37 -2.78
C TYR A 57 3.89 5.83 -4.19
N ALA A 58 4.67 6.74 -4.78
CA ALA A 58 4.38 7.33 -6.08
C ALA A 58 4.57 6.32 -7.23
N GLU A 59 5.50 5.37 -7.06
CA GLU A 59 5.72 4.29 -8.03
C GLU A 59 4.52 3.32 -8.10
N PHE A 60 3.94 2.97 -6.95
CA PHE A 60 2.83 2.02 -6.88
C PHE A 60 1.47 2.68 -7.08
N PHE A 61 1.31 3.91 -6.60
CA PHE A 61 0.06 4.66 -6.62
C PHE A 61 0.27 6.09 -7.11
N PRO A 62 0.62 6.29 -8.39
CA PRO A 62 0.96 7.61 -8.94
C PRO A 62 -0.20 8.61 -8.88
N ASN A 63 -1.44 8.13 -8.76
CA ASN A 63 -2.64 8.96 -8.66
C ASN A 63 -3.28 8.95 -7.26
N SER A 64 -2.63 8.35 -6.25
CA SER A 64 -3.17 8.41 -4.89
C SER A 64 -2.82 9.74 -4.25
N LYS A 65 -3.82 10.38 -3.63
CA LYS A 65 -3.62 11.60 -2.81
C LYS A 65 -2.56 11.41 -1.71
N ARG A 66 -2.26 10.16 -1.34
CA ARG A 66 -1.21 9.83 -0.37
C ARG A 66 0.20 9.88 -0.94
N ALA A 67 0.40 9.77 -2.25
CA ALA A 67 1.71 9.96 -2.85
C ALA A 67 2.24 11.37 -2.52
N GLU A 68 1.39 12.39 -2.67
CA GLU A 68 1.71 13.79 -2.32
C GLU A 68 1.92 14.01 -0.80
N GLU A 69 1.21 13.26 0.05
CA GLU A 69 1.31 13.43 1.51
C GLU A 69 2.58 12.74 2.07
N THR A 70 3.03 11.65 1.46
CA THR A 70 4.13 10.86 2.04
C THR A 70 5.52 11.40 1.74
N GLU A 71 5.67 12.30 0.76
CA GLU A 71 6.87 13.11 0.57
C GLU A 71 7.17 14.04 1.76
N ARG A 72 6.19 14.30 2.65
CA ARG A 72 6.34 15.15 3.83
C ARG A 72 6.59 14.40 5.13
N SER A 73 6.72 13.07 5.10
CA SER A 73 7.02 12.30 6.31
C SER A 73 8.53 12.33 6.61
N PRO A 74 8.94 12.71 7.84
CA PRO A 74 10.35 12.72 8.23
C PRO A 74 10.96 11.33 8.02
N THR A 75 12.13 11.31 7.40
CA THR A 75 12.86 10.08 7.07
C THR A 75 13.23 9.31 8.34
N PHE A 76 13.43 7.99 8.22
CA PHE A 76 13.74 7.06 9.31
C PHE A 76 14.87 7.53 10.27
N ARG A 77 15.74 8.44 9.81
CA ARG A 77 16.78 9.07 10.62
C ARG A 77 16.24 9.91 11.79
N GLU A 78 15.03 10.46 11.69
CA GLU A 78 14.45 11.35 12.70
C GLU A 78 13.66 10.62 13.79
N MET A 79 13.29 9.35 13.58
CA MET A 79 12.51 8.56 14.56
C MET A 79 13.36 7.70 15.50
N ALA A 80 14.69 7.71 15.36
CA ALA A 80 15.60 6.92 16.19
C ALA A 80 16.24 7.73 17.34
N GLU A 81 15.91 9.02 17.50
CA GLU A 81 16.49 9.91 18.52
C GLU A 81 15.45 10.49 19.51
N ALA A 82 14.37 9.75 19.84
CA ALA A 82 13.39 10.15 20.85
C ALA A 82 13.32 9.18 22.03
#